data_AF-A0A4V2WVL3-F1
#
_entry.id   AF-A0A4V2WVL3-F1
#
_cell.length_a   1.000
_cell.length_b   1.000
_cell.length_c   1.000
_cell.angle_alpha   90.00
_cell.angle_beta   90.00
_cell.angle_gamma   90.00
#
_symmetry.space_group_name_H-M   'P 1'
#
loop_
_entity.id
_entity.type
_entity.pdbx_description
1 polymer ?
#
loop_
_entity_poly.entity_id
_entity_poly.type
_entity_poly.pdbx_seq_one_letter_code
_entity_poly.pdbx_strand_id
1 'polypeptide(L)'
;MTTIFYILIAFCLFFEVLNLAACKKVFAAVEKYKDKNDLTEISPVFAVWRMCNWIYLILCFIGLISSQWIGFLALIVLSLIPKKWFTWRIIDNILGIAILLFVLLNKYHFQIDFNSLIIKLILQ
;
A
#
# COMPACT_ATOMS: atom_id res chain seq x y z
N MET A 1 7.37 14.19 -14.43
CA MET A 1 6.28 13.20 -14.24
C MET A 1 6.63 12.17 -13.17
N THR A 2 7.81 11.54 -13.24
CA THR A 2 8.25 10.53 -12.24
C THR A 2 8.33 11.08 -10.81
N THR A 3 8.89 12.27 -10.58
CA THR A 3 9.04 12.83 -9.23
C THR A 3 7.72 13.04 -8.50
N ILE A 4 6.67 13.52 -9.20
CA ILE A 4 5.34 13.72 -8.62
C ILE A 4 4.76 12.37 -8.18
N PHE A 5 4.91 11.33 -8.99
CA PHE A 5 4.48 9.98 -8.63
C PHE A 5 5.17 9.50 -7.34
N TYR A 6 6.49 9.62 -7.23
CA TYR A 6 7.20 9.18 -6.02
C TYR A 6 6.90 10.05 -4.78
N ILE A 7 6.54 11.33 -4.95
CA ILE A 7 6.00 12.15 -3.86
C ILE A 7 4.65 11.58 -3.38
N LEU A 8 3.78 11.17 -4.29
CA LEU A 8 2.52 10.51 -3.93
C LEU A 8 2.77 9.16 -3.23
N ILE A 9 3.77 8.40 -3.67
CA ILE A 9 4.19 7.16 -2.98
C ILE A 9 4.72 7.44 -1.57
N ALA A 10 5.48 8.52 -1.38
CA ALA A 10 5.90 8.96 -0.04
C ALA A 10 4.70 9.37 0.83
N PHE A 11 3.66 9.97 0.25
CA PHE A 11 2.42 10.23 0.96
C PHE A 11 1.69 8.94 1.33
N CYS A 12 1.65 7.93 0.45
CA CYS A 12 1.13 6.60 0.77
C CYS A 12 1.91 5.93 1.91
N LEU A 13 3.23 6.08 1.94
CA LEU A 13 4.07 5.60 3.04
C LEU A 13 3.68 6.25 4.37
N PHE A 14 3.53 7.58 4.36
CA PHE A 14 3.07 8.29 5.54
C PHE A 14 1.68 7.81 6.01
N PHE A 15 0.76 7.58 5.07
CA PHE A 15 -0.57 7.05 5.36
C PHE A 15 -0.52 5.63 5.96
N GLU A 16 0.36 4.75 5.49
CA GLU A 16 0.59 3.42 6.09
C GLU A 16 1.13 3.51 7.51
N VAL A 17 2.07 4.43 7.78
CA VAL A 17 2.57 4.68 9.14
C VAL A 17 1.45 5.15 10.07
N LEU A 18 0.57 6.05 9.59
CA LEU A 18 -0.61 6.46 10.34
C LEU A 18 -1.58 5.30 10.59
N ASN A 19 -1.80 4.43 9.60
CA ASN A 19 -2.63 3.24 9.75
C ASN A 19 -2.06 2.27 10.79
N LEU A 20 -0.74 2.11 10.85
CA LEU A 20 -0.07 1.32 11.88
C LEU A 20 -0.23 1.95 13.26
N ALA A 21 -0.01 3.25 13.40
CA ALA A 21 -0.17 3.96 14.68
C ALA A 21 -1.62 3.93 15.19
N ALA A 22 -2.59 4.06 14.28
CA ALA A 22 -4.02 4.02 14.60
C ALA A 22 -4.66 2.63 14.41
N CYS A 23 -3.86 1.56 14.31
CA CYS A 23 -4.33 0.23 13.89
C CYS A 23 -5.52 -0.28 14.71
N LYS A 24 -5.53 -0.06 16.05
CA LYS A 24 -6.66 -0.42 16.93
C LYS A 24 -7.95 0.30 16.55
N LYS A 25 -7.88 1.61 16.29
CA LYS A 25 -9.05 2.42 15.90
C LYS A 25 -9.56 1.99 14.52
N VAL A 26 -8.65 1.72 13.58
CA VAL A 26 -8.98 1.26 12.23
C VAL A 26 -9.60 -0.13 12.26
N PHE A 27 -9.10 -1.03 13.11
CA PHE A 27 -9.69 -2.37 13.31
C PHE A 27 -11.13 -2.27 13.82
N ALA A 28 -11.34 -1.57 14.93
CA ALA A 28 -12.66 -1.37 15.50
C ALA A 28 -13.63 -0.67 14.52
N ALA A 29 -13.15 0.32 13.75
CA ALA A 29 -13.97 1.00 12.76
C ALA A 29 -14.35 0.08 11.59
N VAL A 30 -13.42 -0.70 11.05
CA VAL A 30 -13.77 -1.65 9.97
C VAL A 30 -14.75 -2.71 10.45
N GLU A 31 -14.60 -3.22 11.68
CA GLU A 31 -15.54 -4.19 12.24
C GLU A 31 -16.93 -3.56 12.46
N LYS A 32 -16.98 -2.34 13.00
CA LYS A 32 -18.23 -1.60 13.25
C LYS A 32 -18.99 -1.22 11.97
N TYR A 33 -18.27 -0.91 10.89
CA TYR A 33 -18.84 -0.43 9.63
C TYR A 33 -18.75 -1.46 8.50
N LYS A 34 -18.53 -2.74 8.83
CA LYS A 34 -18.37 -3.82 7.85
C LYS A 34 -19.66 -4.07 7.04
N ASP A 35 -20.80 -4.08 7.73
CA ASP A 35 -22.11 -4.44 7.16
C ASP A 35 -22.96 -3.20 6.81
N LYS A 36 -22.42 -2.00 7.06
CA LYS A 36 -23.08 -0.73 6.74
C LYS A 36 -22.60 -0.25 5.38
N ASN A 37 -23.49 -0.33 4.38
CA ASN A 37 -23.23 0.20 3.04
C ASN A 37 -23.66 1.66 2.89
N ASP A 38 -24.53 2.15 3.78
CA ASP A 38 -25.04 3.50 3.70
C ASP A 38 -23.99 4.51 4.21
N LEU A 39 -23.57 5.43 3.33
CA LEU A 39 -22.54 6.42 3.62
C LEU A 39 -22.94 7.39 4.74
N THR A 40 -24.25 7.55 4.96
CA THR A 40 -24.84 8.40 5.99
C THR A 40 -24.66 7.85 7.41
N GLU A 41 -24.50 6.54 7.56
CA GLU A 41 -24.30 5.88 8.86
C GLU A 41 -22.82 5.71 9.23
N ILE A 42 -21.92 6.01 8.29
CA ILE A 42 -20.49 5.84 8.43
C ILE A 42 -19.87 7.14 8.99
N SER A 43 -18.94 7.01 9.94
CA SER A 43 -18.17 8.17 10.40
C SER A 43 -17.42 8.81 9.23
N PRO A 44 -17.47 10.15 9.05
CA PRO A 44 -16.80 10.83 7.93
C PRO A 44 -15.29 10.52 7.88
N VAL A 45 -14.66 10.31 9.04
CA VAL A 45 -13.25 9.91 9.15
C VAL A 45 -13.01 8.53 8.51
N PHE A 46 -13.92 7.59 8.73
CA PHE A 46 -13.82 6.25 8.14
C PHE A 46 -14.11 6.26 6.63
N ALA A 47 -15.03 7.11 6.17
CA ALA A 47 -15.30 7.30 4.75
C ALA A 47 -14.07 7.85 4.02
N VAL A 48 -13.42 8.88 4.57
CA VAL A 48 -12.16 9.44 4.03
C VAL A 48 -11.07 8.37 4.03
N TRP A 49 -10.91 7.61 5.12
CA TRP A 49 -9.94 6.51 5.18
C TRP A 49 -10.16 5.46 4.09
N ARG A 50 -11.43 5.08 3.84
CA ARG A 50 -11.79 4.13 2.77
C ARG A 50 -11.48 4.71 1.39
N MET A 51 -11.74 5.99 1.15
CA MET A 51 -11.38 6.67 -0.09
C MET A 51 -9.86 6.74 -0.29
N CYS A 52 -9.09 7.08 0.74
CA CYS A 52 -7.63 7.09 0.68
C CYS A 52 -7.07 5.71 0.32
N ASN A 53 -7.62 4.62 0.86
CA ASN A 53 -7.22 3.26 0.48
C ASN A 53 -7.50 2.94 -0.99
N TRP A 54 -8.64 3.38 -1.52
CA TRP A 54 -8.95 3.22 -2.95
C TRP A 54 -7.99 3.99 -3.84
N ILE A 55 -7.70 5.25 -3.49
CA ILE A 55 -6.71 6.05 -4.22
C ILE A 55 -5.33 5.40 -4.15
N TYR A 56 -4.94 4.89 -2.98
CA TYR A 56 -3.68 4.17 -2.81
C TYR A 56 -3.62 2.93 -3.71
N LEU A 57 -4.68 2.14 -3.80
CA LEU A 57 -4.74 0.98 -4.70
C LEU A 57 -4.56 1.39 -6.17
N ILE A 58 -5.19 2.48 -6.61
CA ILE A 58 -5.02 3.01 -7.97
C ILE A 58 -3.57 3.43 -8.22
N LEU A 59 -2.93 4.10 -7.25
CA LEU A 59 -1.51 4.47 -7.34
C LEU A 59 -0.61 3.24 -7.44
N CYS A 60 -0.92 2.15 -6.75
CA CYS A 60 -0.19 0.88 -6.91
C CYS A 60 -0.30 0.32 -8.33
N PHE A 61 -1.48 0.38 -8.96
CA PHE A 61 -1.65 -0.03 -10.36
C PHE A 61 -0.81 0.83 -11.31
N ILE A 62 -0.77 2.15 -11.11
CA ILE A 62 0.11 3.05 -11.89
C ILE A 62 1.58 2.68 -11.67
N GLY A 63 1.94 2.30 -10.44
CA GLY A 63 3.28 1.84 -10.08
C GLY A 63 3.75 0.56 -10.79
N LEU A 64 2.82 -0.27 -11.31
CA LEU A 64 3.19 -1.46 -12.10
C LEU A 64 3.91 -1.11 -13.41
N ILE A 65 3.78 0.11 -13.90
CA ILE A 65 4.49 0.59 -15.11
C ILE A 65 5.93 1.02 -14.77
N SER A 66 6.27 1.12 -13.49
CA SER A 66 7.62 1.54 -13.04
C SER A 66 8.64 0.40 -13.08
N SER A 67 9.93 0.75 -12.98
CA SER A 67 11.03 -0.22 -12.83
C SER A 67 10.96 -1.05 -11.54
N GLN A 68 10.15 -0.64 -10.56
CA GLN A 68 9.93 -1.35 -9.29
C GLN A 68 8.56 -2.03 -9.24
N TRP A 69 8.04 -2.45 -10.40
CA TRP A 69 6.71 -3.06 -10.52
C TRP A 69 6.49 -4.23 -9.55
N ILE A 70 7.52 -5.00 -9.21
CA ILE A 70 7.45 -6.12 -8.25
C ILE A 70 6.99 -5.65 -6.86
N GLY A 71 7.48 -4.51 -6.39
CA GLY A 71 7.06 -3.95 -5.10
C GLY A 71 5.57 -3.56 -5.11
N PHE A 72 5.12 -2.92 -6.19
CA PHE A 72 3.72 -2.56 -6.35
C PHE A 72 2.80 -3.77 -6.52
N LEU A 73 3.27 -4.80 -7.23
CA LEU A 73 2.56 -6.07 -7.35
C LEU A 73 2.37 -6.73 -5.99
N ALA A 74 3.42 -6.76 -5.16
CA ALA A 74 3.34 -7.28 -3.80
C ALA A 74 2.31 -6.52 -2.94
N LEU A 75 2.25 -5.18 -3.05
CA LEU A 75 1.23 -4.37 -2.35
C LEU A 75 -0.19 -4.69 -2.82
N ILE A 76 -0.40 -4.89 -4.12
CA ILE A 76 -1.72 -5.27 -4.66
C ILE A 76 -2.13 -6.65 -4.13
N VAL A 77 -1.22 -7.63 -4.16
CA VAL A 77 -1.49 -8.98 -3.64
C VAL A 77 -1.81 -8.93 -2.14
N LEU A 78 -1.04 -8.17 -1.35
CA LEU A 78 -1.31 -7.97 0.08
C LEU A 78 -2.69 -7.36 0.33
N SER A 79 -3.11 -6.39 -0.49
CA SER A 79 -4.42 -5.74 -0.39
C SER A 79 -5.59 -6.72 -0.59
N LEU A 80 -5.42 -7.77 -1.41
CA LEU A 80 -6.45 -8.76 -1.69
C LEU A 80 -6.63 -9.78 -0.55
N ILE A 81 -5.67 -9.90 0.37
CA ILE A 81 -5.74 -10.88 1.46
C ILE A 81 -6.71 -10.37 2.54
N PRO A 82 -7.77 -11.14 2.89
CA PRO A 82 -8.73 -10.72 3.89
C PRO A 82 -8.08 -10.68 5.28
N LYS A 83 -7.95 -9.47 5.82
CA LYS A 83 -7.30 -9.19 7.12
C LYS A 83 -8.25 -9.53 8.28
N LYS A 84 -8.49 -10.82 8.50
CA LYS A 84 -9.44 -11.35 9.51
C LYS A 84 -9.03 -11.06 10.95
N TRP A 85 -7.73 -11.03 11.22
CA TRP A 85 -7.20 -10.87 12.58
C TRP A 85 -6.51 -9.52 12.75
N PHE A 86 -6.56 -8.98 13.97
CA PHE A 86 -5.84 -7.76 14.33
C PHE A 86 -4.34 -7.88 14.07
N THR A 87 -3.71 -9.00 14.45
CA THR A 87 -2.29 -9.26 14.21
C THR A 87 -1.94 -9.27 12.72
N TRP A 88 -2.82 -9.81 11.87
CA TRP A 88 -2.62 -9.81 10.43
C TRP A 88 -2.61 -8.38 9.85
N ARG A 89 -3.40 -7.46 10.40
CA ARG A 89 -3.33 -6.04 9.98
C ARG A 89 -2.02 -5.37 10.35
N ILE A 90 -1.47 -5.69 11.51
CA ILE A 90 -0.18 -5.13 11.93
C ILE A 90 0.92 -5.60 10.97
N ILE A 91 0.96 -6.91 10.71
CA ILE A 91 1.93 -7.50 9.79
C ILE A 91 1.81 -6.90 8.39
N ASP A 92 0.58 -6.78 7.88
CA ASP A 92 0.28 -6.22 6.57
C ASP A 92 0.74 -4.75 6.46
N ASN A 93 0.42 -3.90 7.44
CA ASN A 93 0.89 -2.51 7.44
C ASN A 93 2.43 -2.42 7.53
N ILE A 94 3.08 -3.26 8.33
CA ILE A 94 4.55 -3.30 8.43
C ILE A 94 5.18 -3.71 7.09
N LEU A 95 4.63 -4.73 6.43
CA LEU A 95 5.07 -5.15 5.10
C LEU A 95 4.83 -4.05 4.07
N GLY A 96 3.67 -3.38 4.11
CA GLY A 96 3.37 -2.23 3.26
C GLY A 96 4.40 -1.12 3.38
N ILE A 97 4.71 -0.72 4.62
CA ILE A 97 5.76 0.27 4.93
C ILE A 97 7.11 -0.18 4.38
N ALA A 98 7.51 -1.43 4.62
CA ALA A 98 8.80 -1.95 4.17
C ALA A 98 8.91 -1.95 2.64
N ILE A 99 7.86 -2.35 1.93
CA ILE A 99 7.82 -2.39 0.47
C ILE A 99 7.86 -0.96 -0.11
N LEU A 100 7.08 -0.04 0.44
CA LEU A 100 7.07 1.37 0.00
C LEU A 100 8.42 2.06 0.24
N LEU A 101 9.04 1.82 1.40
CA LEU A 101 10.40 2.29 1.69
C LEU A 101 11.39 1.72 0.69
N PHE A 102 11.31 0.42 0.40
CA PHE A 102 12.17 -0.22 -0.59
C PHE A 102 11.98 0.41 -1.98
N VAL A 103 10.75 0.65 -2.42
CA VAL A 103 10.45 1.29 -3.72
C VAL A 103 11.07 2.70 -3.79
N LEU A 104 10.91 3.51 -2.73
CA LEU A 104 11.47 4.86 -2.68
C LEU A 104 13.00 4.84 -2.66
N LEU A 105 13.61 4.05 -1.77
CA LEU A 105 15.06 3.94 -1.67
C LEU A 105 15.66 3.35 -2.95
N ASN A 106 14.99 2.40 -3.59
CA ASN A 106 15.45 1.84 -4.85
C ASN A 106 15.40 2.87 -5.99
N LYS A 107 14.43 3.79 -5.97
CA LYS A 107 14.38 4.87 -6.96
C LYS A 107 15.52 5.88 -6.81
N TYR A 108 15.86 6.25 -5.58
CA TYR A 108 16.80 7.36 -5.32
C TYR A 108 18.24 6.93 -5.01
N HIS A 109 18.44 5.74 -4.43
CA HIS A 109 19.75 5.28 -3.97
C HIS A 109 20.23 4.00 -4.64
N PHE A 110 19.42 2.93 -4.67
CA PHE A 110 19.93 1.61 -5.11
C PHE A 110 19.91 1.39 -6.62
N GLN A 111 18.96 1.99 -7.35
CA GLN A 111 18.82 1.88 -8.81
C GLN A 111 18.81 0.44 -9.34
N ILE A 112 18.29 -0.51 -8.55
CA ILE A 112 18.19 -1.92 -8.94
C ILE A 112 17.14 -2.06 -10.05
N ASP A 113 17.58 -2.55 -11.20
CA ASP A 113 16.73 -2.89 -12.33
C ASP A 113 16.36 -4.37 -12.31
N PHE A 114 15.14 -4.65 -11.82
CA PHE A 114 14.60 -5.99 -11.72
C PHE A 114 14.44 -6.68 -13.08
N ASN A 115 14.20 -5.95 -14.16
CA ASN A 115 14.06 -6.55 -15.48
C ASN A 115 15.39 -7.15 -15.94
N SER A 116 16.49 -6.41 -15.73
CA SER A 116 17.84 -6.90 -16.06
C SER A 116 18.22 -8.15 -15.24
N LEU A 117 17.81 -8.22 -13.98
CA LEU A 117 18.06 -9.35 -13.07
C LEU A 117 17.28 -10.60 -13.48
N ILE A 118 16.01 -10.46 -13.83
CA ILE A 118 15.18 -11.58 -14.29
C ILE A 118 15.71 -12.14 -15.61
N ILE A 119 16.08 -11.27 -16.56
CA ILE A 119 16.65 -11.70 -17.84
C ILE A 119 17.93 -12.51 -17.62
N LYS A 120 18.82 -12.06 -16.73
CA LYS A 120 20.03 -12.82 -16.37
C LYS A 120 19.71 -14.17 -15.75
N LEU A 121 18.68 -14.27 -14.91
CA LEU A 121 18.28 -15.53 -14.28
C LEU A 121 17.68 -16.54 -15.26
N ILE A 122 16.97 -16.07 -16.29
CA ILE A 122 16.31 -16.93 -17.29
C ILE A 122 17.29 -17.39 -18.39
N LEU A 123 18.28 -16.57 -18.74
CA LEU A 123 19.27 -16.87 -19.78
C LEU A 123 20.50 -17.65 -19.28
N GLN A 124 20.55 -17.97 -17.99
CA GLN A 124 21.60 -18.76 -17.36
C GLN A 124 21.13 -20.21 -17.15
#